data_AF-A0A2V7WWZ7-F1
#
_entry.id   AF-A0A2V7WWZ7-F1
#
_cell.length_a   1.000
_cell.length_b   1.000
_cell.length_c   1.000
_cell.angle_alpha   90.00
_cell.angle_beta   90.00
_cell.angle_gamma   90.00
#
_symmetry.space_group_name_H-M   'P 1'
#
loop_
_entity.id
_entity.type
_entity.pdbx_description
1 polymer ?
#
loop_
_entity_poly.entity_id
_entity_poly.type
_entity_poly.pdbx_seq_one_letter_code
_entity_poly.pdbx_strand_id
1 'polypeptide(L)'
;QPRPQAAAEVPAVPLTTEGYSVLHQMMRLRWPAWRAVSAADKKSILREASDALAQMEAHSPGQSGLFSLIGHKGDLMLIHFRNSFTDLNQ
;
A
#
# COMPACT_ATOMS: atom_id res chain seq x y z
N GLN A 1 20.18 -48.38 -28.38
CA GLN A 1 20.67 -47.70 -27.16
C GLN A 1 19.66 -46.61 -26.79
N PRO A 2 19.24 -46.47 -25.53
CA PRO A 2 18.32 -45.40 -25.16
C PRO A 2 19.08 -44.06 -25.13
N ARG A 3 18.48 -43.01 -25.70
CA ARG A 3 19.02 -41.64 -25.77
C ARG A 3 19.07 -41.06 -24.34
N PRO A 4 20.11 -40.31 -23.94
CA PRO A 4 20.11 -39.63 -22.65
C PRO A 4 18.94 -38.65 -22.61
N GLN A 5 18.06 -38.82 -21.63
CA GLN A 5 17.02 -37.85 -21.33
C GLN A 5 17.75 -36.57 -20.91
N ALA A 6 17.75 -35.55 -21.76
CA ALA A 6 18.17 -34.22 -21.38
C ALA A 6 17.22 -33.79 -20.26
N ALA A 7 17.66 -33.94 -19.01
CA ALA A 7 17.07 -33.20 -17.91
C ALA A 7 17.19 -31.73 -18.33
N ALA A 8 16.06 -31.10 -18.63
CA ALA A 8 16.04 -29.68 -18.95
C ALA A 8 16.72 -28.96 -17.79
N GLU A 9 17.92 -28.42 -18.03
CA GLU A 9 18.65 -27.65 -17.04
C GLU A 9 17.78 -26.45 -16.68
N VAL A 10 17.14 -26.51 -15.51
CA VAL A 10 16.39 -25.36 -14.99
C VAL A 10 17.44 -24.28 -14.71
N PRO A 11 17.31 -23.09 -15.33
CA PRO A 11 18.29 -22.03 -15.14
C PRO A 11 18.34 -21.65 -13.66
N ALA A 12 19.54 -21.39 -13.14
CA ALA A 12 19.70 -20.97 -11.75
C ALA A 12 18.89 -19.69 -11.50
N VAL A 13 17.97 -19.73 -10.53
CA VAL A 13 17.14 -18.59 -10.13
C VAL A 13 17.67 -17.97 -8.83
N PRO A 14 17.55 -16.65 -8.64
CA PRO A 14 17.90 -16.02 -7.37
C PRO A 14 17.03 -16.55 -6.23
N LEU A 15 17.65 -16.79 -5.07
CA LEU A 15 16.93 -17.02 -3.82
C LEU A 15 16.51 -15.66 -3.23
N THR A 16 15.31 -15.58 -2.69
CA THR A 16 14.79 -14.38 -2.01
C THR A 16 14.48 -14.69 -0.55
N THR A 17 14.69 -13.69 0.31
CA THR A 17 14.16 -13.67 1.67
C THR A 17 12.91 -12.81 1.67
N GLU A 18 11.80 -13.41 2.09
CA GLU A 18 10.51 -12.72 2.16
C GLU A 18 10.34 -12.02 3.51
N GLY A 19 9.84 -10.78 3.45
CA GLY A 19 9.51 -9.96 4.61
C GLY A 19 8.02 -9.65 4.66
N TYR A 20 7.67 -8.41 5.04
CA TYR A 20 6.28 -7.97 5.02
C TYR A 20 5.67 -8.02 3.61
N SER A 21 4.38 -8.38 3.56
CA SER A 21 3.52 -8.08 2.42
C SER A 21 3.31 -6.56 2.33
N VAL A 22 3.31 -6.01 1.12
CA VAL A 22 3.21 -4.56 0.87
C VAL A 22 2.01 -4.22 0.00
N LEU A 23 1.20 -3.24 0.43
CA LEU A 23 0.14 -2.63 -0.37
C LEU A 23 0.48 -1.19 -0.70
N HIS A 24 0.48 -0.85 -2.00
CA HIS A 24 0.52 0.52 -2.49
C HIS A 24 -0.90 0.96 -2.88
N GLN A 25 -1.53 1.75 -2.03
CA GLN A 25 -2.88 2.27 -2.26
C GLN A 25 -2.80 3.70 -2.80
N MET A 26 -3.15 3.89 -4.06
CA MET A 26 -3.19 5.21 -4.71
C MET A 26 -4.61 5.79 -4.61
N MET A 27 -4.70 7.05 -4.21
CA MET A 27 -5.97 7.74 -4.03
C MET A 27 -6.01 9.02 -4.85
N ARG A 28 -7.19 9.30 -5.43
CA ARG A 28 -7.48 10.57 -6.10
C ARG A 28 -8.55 11.31 -5.31
N LEU A 29 -8.25 12.53 -4.91
CA LEU A 29 -9.19 13.38 -4.21
C LEU A 29 -10.15 14.03 -5.21
N ARG A 30 -11.45 13.87 -4.96
CA ARG A 30 -12.49 14.57 -5.73
C ARG A 30 -12.54 16.03 -5.29
N TRP A 31 -11.58 16.82 -5.76
CA TRP A 31 -11.42 18.23 -5.40
C TRP A 31 -12.69 19.09 -5.51
N PRO A 32 -13.53 18.95 -6.55
CA PRO A 32 -14.80 19.70 -6.60
C PRO A 32 -15.75 19.33 -5.46
N ALA A 33 -15.88 18.04 -5.14
CA ALA A 33 -16.72 17.58 -4.04
C ALA A 33 -16.15 18.04 -2.69
N TRP A 34 -14.84 17.90 -2.49
CA TRP A 34 -14.17 18.40 -1.28
C TRP A 34 -14.39 19.90 -1.07
N ARG A 35 -14.25 20.72 -2.13
CA ARG A 35 -14.48 22.16 -2.03
C ARG A 35 -15.90 22.50 -1.59
N ALA A 36 -16.90 21.73 -2.01
CA ALA A 36 -18.31 21.91 -1.64
C ALA A 36 -18.65 21.54 -0.19
N VAL A 37 -17.77 20.80 0.52
CA VAL A 37 -17.98 20.45 1.94
C VAL A 37 -17.89 21.70 2.83
N SER A 38 -18.74 21.78 3.86
CA SER A 38 -18.74 22.89 4.81
C SER A 38 -17.42 22.97 5.60
N ALA A 39 -17.07 24.14 6.14
CA ALA A 39 -15.84 24.29 6.92
C ALA A 39 -15.84 23.42 8.19
N ALA A 40 -17.00 23.28 8.84
CA ALA A 40 -17.16 22.46 10.04
C ALA A 40 -16.93 20.97 9.71
N ASP A 41 -17.55 20.48 8.63
CA ASP A 41 -17.42 19.08 8.22
C ASP A 41 -16.00 18.78 7.72
N LYS A 42 -15.36 19.70 6.98
CA LYS A 42 -13.94 19.58 6.59
C LYS A 42 -13.05 19.38 7.81
N LYS A 43 -13.26 20.16 8.88
CA LYS A 43 -12.48 20.02 10.11
C LYS A 43 -12.71 18.66 10.78
N SER A 44 -13.96 18.19 10.82
CA SER A 44 -14.29 16.86 11.35
C SER A 44 -13.62 15.74 10.56
N ILE A 45 -13.76 15.76 9.23
CA ILE A 45 -13.17 14.76 8.33
C ILE A 45 -11.64 14.74 8.45
N LEU A 46 -10.99 15.91 8.46
CA LEU A 46 -9.54 15.99 8.60
C LEU A 46 -9.05 15.45 9.95
N ARG A 47 -9.79 15.72 11.03
CA ARG A 47 -9.46 15.17 12.36
C ARG A 47 -9.57 13.65 12.35
N GLU A 48 -10.69 13.10 11.89
CA GLU A 48 -10.90 11.65 11.81
C GLU A 48 -9.84 10.96 10.96
N ALA A 49 -9.56 11.50 9.77
CA ALA A 49 -8.53 10.97 8.88
C ALA A 49 -7.14 11.03 9.54
N SER A 50 -6.78 12.14 10.19
CA SER A 50 -5.48 12.28 10.84
C SER A 50 -5.32 11.31 12.01
N ASP A 51 -6.35 11.16 12.84
CA ASP A 51 -6.35 10.22 13.98
C ASP A 51 -6.20 8.78 13.49
N ALA A 52 -6.92 8.38 12.43
CA ALA A 52 -6.81 7.05 11.85
C ALA A 52 -5.42 6.79 11.22
N LEU A 53 -4.90 7.76 10.47
CA LEU A 53 -3.58 7.65 9.84
C LEU A 53 -2.45 7.58 10.86
N ALA A 54 -2.52 8.36 11.94
CA ALA A 54 -1.55 8.30 13.03
C ALA A 54 -1.54 6.93 13.73
N GLN A 55 -2.72 6.32 13.93
CA GLN A 55 -2.82 4.96 14.48
C GLN A 55 -2.23 3.91 13.54
N MET A 56 -2.40 4.08 12.22
CA MET A 56 -1.82 3.18 11.21
C MET A 56 -0.30 3.33 11.08
N GLU A 57 0.25 4.51 11.35
CA GLU A 57 1.70 4.77 11.40
C GLU A 57 2.33 4.15 12.66
N ALA A 58 1.66 4.26 13.80
CA ALA A 58 2.14 3.74 15.09
C ALA A 58 1.92 2.23 15.28
N HIS A 59 1.28 1.53 14.34
CA HIS A 59 0.91 0.13 14.49
C HIS A 59 2.11 -0.83 14.52
N SER A 60 1.98 -1.90 15.30
CA SER A 60 2.89 -3.06 15.31
C SER A 60 2.03 -4.33 15.39
N PRO A 61 2.30 -5.39 14.60
CA PRO A 61 3.45 -5.57 13.70
C PRO A 61 3.18 -5.08 12.27
N GLY A 62 3.58 -3.84 11.96
CA GLY A 62 3.50 -3.29 10.61
C GLY A 62 3.26 -1.79 10.56
N GLN A 63 4.00 -1.08 9.73
CA GLN A 63 3.93 0.38 9.61
C GLN A 63 3.11 0.80 8.38
N SER A 64 2.58 2.02 8.42
CA SER A 64 1.99 2.67 7.26
C SER A 64 2.60 4.05 7.04
N GLY A 65 2.71 4.49 5.79
CA GLY A 65 3.17 5.83 5.44
C GLY A 65 2.26 6.49 4.40
N LEU A 66 2.06 7.80 4.53
CA LEU A 66 1.26 8.63 3.61
C LEU A 66 2.17 9.61 2.86
N PHE A 67 2.04 9.64 1.53
CA PHE A 67 2.82 10.49 0.65
C PHE A 67 1.93 11.24 -0.33
N SER A 68 2.36 12.45 -0.73
CA SER A 68 1.77 13.16 -1.87
C SER A 68 2.30 12.57 -3.17
N LEU A 69 1.41 12.33 -4.14
CA LEU A 69 1.78 11.94 -5.49
C LEU A 69 1.84 13.17 -6.39
N ILE A 70 2.93 13.31 -7.15
CA ILE A 70 3.10 14.41 -8.10
C ILE A 70 2.72 13.89 -9.50
N GLY A 71 1.80 14.60 -10.15
CA GLY A 71 1.36 14.31 -11.52
C GLY A 71 -0.08 13.83 -11.60
N HIS A 72 -0.47 13.26 -12.75
CA HIS A 72 -1.88 12.94 -13.05
C HIS A 72 -2.34 11.56 -12.56
N LYS A 73 -1.46 10.79 -11.91
CA LYS A 73 -1.73 9.39 -11.53
C LYS A 73 -2.49 9.24 -10.21
N GLY A 74 -2.49 10.27 -9.36
CA GLY A 74 -3.16 10.31 -8.07
C GLY A 74 -2.76 11.56 -7.30
N ASP A 75 -3.40 11.79 -6.16
CA ASP A 75 -3.08 12.90 -5.26
C ASP A 75 -2.29 12.39 -4.04
N LEU A 76 -2.62 11.20 -3.54
CA LEU A 76 -2.03 10.60 -2.35
C LEU A 76 -1.69 9.12 -2.58
N MET A 77 -0.68 8.63 -1.88
CA MET A 77 -0.36 7.21 -1.79
C MET A 77 -0.17 6.80 -0.34
N LEU A 78 -0.86 5.73 0.06
CA LEU A 78 -0.57 4.99 1.27
C LEU A 78 0.25 3.75 0.96
N ILE A 79 1.28 3.51 1.76
CA ILE A 79 2.07 2.29 1.72
C ILE A 79 1.88 1.58 3.06
N HIS A 80 1.43 0.33 3.01
CA HIS A 80 1.21 -0.50 4.19
C HIS A 80 2.13 -1.71 4.18
N PHE A 81 2.77 -1.99 5.30
CA PHE A 81 3.58 -3.20 5.53
C PHE A 81 2.88 -4.07 6.57
N ARG A 82 2.57 -5.33 6.26
CA ARG A 82 1.93 -6.28 7.18
C ARG A 82 2.53 -7.69 7.04
N ASN A 83 2.32 -8.54 8.04
CA ASN A 83 2.82 -9.92 8.03
C ASN A 83 2.15 -10.81 6.97
N SER A 84 0.94 -10.47 6.54
CA SER A 84 0.20 -11.26 5.56
C SER A 84 -0.67 -10.39 4.64
N PHE A 85 -1.09 -10.96 3.51
CA PHE A 85 -2.07 -10.34 2.61
C PHE A 85 -3.46 -10.22 3.27
N THR A 86 -3.82 -11.11 4.19
CA THR A 86 -5.07 -11.01 4.95
C THR A 86 -5.05 -9.77 5.84
N ASP A 87 -3.93 -9.51 6.51
CA ASP A 87 -3.75 -8.33 7.36
C ASP A 87 -3.72 -7.01 6.55
N LEU A 88 -3.34 -7.07 5.26
CA LEU A 88 -3.42 -5.91 4.36
C LEU A 88 -4.85 -5.56 3.93
N ASN A 89 -5.79 -6.52 4.03
CA ASN A 89 -7.17 -6.36 3.57
C ASN A 89 -8.16 -6.03 4.70
N GLN A 90 -7.65 -5.64 5.88
CA GLN A 90 -8.43 -5.15 7.02
C GLN A 90 -8.45 -3.62 7.03
#